data_AF-A0A7C7G4M1-F1
#
_entry.id   AF-A0A7C7G4M1-F1
#
_cell.length_a   1.000
_cell.length_b   1.000
_cell.length_c   1.000
_cell.angle_alpha   90.00
_cell.angle_beta   90.00
_cell.angle_gamma   90.00
#
_symmetry.space_group_name_H-M   'P 1'
#
loop_
_entity.id
_entity.type
_entity.pdbx_description
1 polymer ?
#
loop_
_entity_poly.entity_id
_entity_poly.type
_entity_poly.pdbx_seq_one_letter_code
_entity_poly.pdbx_strand_id
1 'polypeptide(L)'
;MQASSTEKDQIIDDARKAAAKAHEETLIASGKTDELKAFYEEQLATTTAELTATAKTAKDALTSRDRGDVMGKVMGLVHDDHKWNSEAMLSNMLEIGYNDQQQLTTSFKHNGEVVANNVDEFKSWAGEQDSFKKILKGVDSSGADTTQSRSGSATNGNDTQTKLAQRLRAQGL
;
A
#
# COMPACT_ATOMS: atom_id res chain seq x y z
N MET A 1 -27.94 22.78 -24.08
CA MET A 1 -26.65 22.07 -24.11
C MET A 1 -25.99 22.28 -22.75
N GLN A 2 -25.74 21.20 -22.01
CA GLN A 2 -25.21 21.25 -20.65
C GLN A 2 -23.70 21.09 -20.77
N ALA A 3 -22.93 22.16 -20.57
CA ALA A 3 -21.47 22.09 -20.56
C ALA A 3 -21.02 21.04 -19.54
N SER A 4 -20.10 20.18 -19.96
CA SER A 4 -19.53 19.14 -19.10
C SER A 4 -18.81 19.79 -17.90
N SER A 5 -18.70 19.08 -16.77
CA SER A 5 -18.05 19.61 -15.55
C SER A 5 -16.68 20.22 -15.85
N THR A 6 -15.91 19.56 -16.71
CA THR A 6 -14.56 19.96 -17.12
C THR A 6 -14.54 21.29 -17.89
N GLU A 7 -15.50 21.53 -18.78
CA GLU A 7 -15.61 22.79 -19.52
C GLU A 7 -16.00 23.95 -18.60
N LYS A 8 -16.85 23.69 -17.60
CA LYS A 8 -17.23 24.71 -16.61
C LYS A 8 -16.05 25.11 -15.73
N ASP A 9 -15.24 24.13 -15.30
CA ASP A 9 -14.05 24.39 -14.49
C ASP A 9 -12.99 25.18 -15.26
N GLN A 10 -12.80 24.86 -16.55
CA GLN A 10 -11.91 25.64 -17.44
C GLN A 10 -12.37 27.09 -17.62
N ILE A 11 -13.66 27.31 -17.87
CA ILE A 11 -14.20 28.67 -18.03
C ILE A 11 -14.02 29.51 -16.76
N ILE A 12 -14.17 28.90 -15.58
CA ILE A 12 -13.97 29.59 -14.30
C ILE A 12 -12.50 29.95 -14.08
N ASP A 13 -11.59 29.05 -14.43
CA ASP A 13 -10.15 29.28 -14.29
C ASP A 13 -9.65 30.36 -15.26
N ASP A 14 -10.12 30.34 -16.51
CA ASP A 14 -9.83 31.36 -17.51
C ASP A 14 -10.36 32.73 -17.09
N ALA A 15 -11.57 32.78 -16.50
CA ALA A 15 -12.14 34.01 -15.98
C ALA A 15 -11.33 34.59 -14.81
N ARG A 16 -10.81 33.73 -13.90
CA ARG A 16 -9.92 34.17 -12.81
C ARG A 16 -8.61 34.75 -13.35
N LYS A 17 -7.98 34.07 -14.31
CA LYS A 17 -6.73 34.54 -14.94
C LYS A 17 -6.93 35.88 -15.65
N ALA A 18 -8.04 36.03 -16.37
CA ALA A 18 -8.38 37.29 -17.03
C ALA A 18 -8.62 38.43 -16.03
N ALA A 19 -9.33 38.16 -14.92
CA ALA A 19 -9.56 39.15 -13.87
C ALA A 19 -8.26 39.57 -13.15
N ALA A 20 -7.38 38.61 -12.84
CA ALA A 20 -6.08 38.88 -12.24
C ALA A 20 -5.22 39.77 -13.16
N LYS A 21 -5.18 39.45 -14.47
CA LYS A 21 -4.44 40.23 -15.46
C LYS A 21 -4.99 41.65 -15.64
N ALA A 22 -6.31 41.81 -15.67
CA ALA A 22 -6.93 43.13 -15.76
C ALA A 22 -6.65 44.00 -14.53
N HIS A 23 -6.62 43.39 -13.33
CA HIS A 23 -6.25 44.07 -12.09
C HIS A 23 -4.78 44.52 -12.11
N GLU A 24 -3.88 43.64 -12.55
CA GLU A 24 -2.46 43.93 -12.75
C GLU A 24 -2.24 45.12 -13.70
N GLU A 25 -2.87 45.09 -14.88
CA GLU A 25 -2.80 46.17 -15.88
C GLU A 25 -3.31 47.50 -15.32
N THR A 26 -4.35 47.47 -14.47
CA THR A 26 -4.89 48.66 -13.81
C THR A 26 -3.90 49.24 -12.80
N LEU A 27 -3.24 48.39 -12.01
CA LEU A 27 -2.22 48.82 -11.04
C LEU A 27 -1.00 49.41 -11.73
N ILE A 28 -0.56 48.80 -12.84
CA ILE A 28 0.54 49.30 -13.68
C ILE A 28 0.17 50.67 -14.28
N ALA A 29 -1.00 50.78 -14.91
CA ALA A 29 -1.46 52.02 -15.52
C ALA A 29 -1.63 53.16 -14.50
N SER A 30 -1.96 52.81 -13.26
CA SER A 30 -2.12 53.76 -12.15
C SER A 30 -0.82 54.10 -11.43
N GLY A 31 0.32 53.49 -11.80
CA GLY A 31 1.62 53.71 -11.15
C GLY A 31 1.67 53.27 -9.68
N LYS A 32 0.78 52.38 -9.25
CA LYS A 32 0.63 51.94 -7.85
C LYS A 32 1.60 50.79 -7.54
N THR A 33 2.89 51.11 -7.47
CA THR A 33 3.97 50.11 -7.32
C THR A 33 3.89 49.27 -6.05
N ASP A 34 3.48 49.87 -4.93
CA ASP A 34 3.36 49.14 -3.65
C ASP A 34 2.19 48.14 -3.67
N GLU A 35 1.04 48.54 -4.25
CA GLU A 35 -0.12 47.66 -4.42
C GLU A 35 0.18 46.54 -5.44
N LEU A 36 0.92 46.83 -6.50
CA LEU A 36 1.36 45.82 -7.47
C LEU A 36 2.29 44.79 -6.84
N LYS A 37 3.21 45.22 -5.98
CA LYS A 37 4.09 44.31 -5.23
C LYS A 37 3.28 43.41 -4.29
N ALA A 38 2.35 43.98 -3.51
CA ALA A 38 1.47 43.22 -2.62
C ALA A 38 0.64 42.19 -3.40
N PHE A 39 0.13 42.55 -4.57
CA PHE A 39 -0.63 41.66 -5.45
C PHE A 39 0.19 40.45 -5.92
N TYR A 40 1.47 40.63 -6.30
CA TYR A 40 2.33 39.50 -6.65
C TYR A 40 2.72 38.64 -5.46
N GLU A 41 2.99 39.25 -4.29
CA GLU A 41 3.26 38.49 -3.07
C GLU A 41 2.06 37.62 -2.66
N GLU A 42 0.84 38.15 -2.78
CA GLU A 42 -0.40 37.42 -2.56
C GLU A 42 -0.60 36.28 -3.57
N GLN A 43 -0.36 36.52 -4.86
CA GLN A 43 -0.40 35.46 -5.87
C GLN A 43 0.62 34.36 -5.57
N LEU A 44 1.86 34.73 -5.25
CA LEU A 44 2.91 33.76 -4.97
C LEU A 44 2.59 32.92 -3.73
N ALA A 45 2.06 33.55 -2.67
CA ALA A 45 1.60 32.85 -1.48
C ALA A 45 0.44 31.89 -1.80
N THR A 46 -0.53 32.34 -2.59
CA THR A 46 -1.70 31.55 -3.01
C THR A 46 -1.28 30.35 -3.85
N THR A 47 -0.49 30.56 -4.90
CA THR A 47 0.02 29.48 -5.76
C THR A 47 0.89 28.51 -4.98
N THR A 48 1.71 28.99 -4.04
CA THR A 48 2.51 28.12 -3.16
C THR A 48 1.62 27.24 -2.29
N ALA A 49 0.55 27.80 -1.72
CA ALA A 49 -0.42 27.05 -0.91
C ALA A 49 -1.15 26.00 -1.76
N GLU A 50 -1.60 26.35 -2.97
CA GLU A 50 -2.28 25.43 -3.89
C GLU A 50 -1.36 24.28 -4.34
N LEU A 51 -0.11 24.59 -4.70
CA LEU A 51 0.89 23.58 -5.05
C LEU A 51 1.20 22.66 -3.86
N THR A 52 1.30 23.21 -2.65
CA THR A 52 1.51 22.43 -1.43
C THR A 52 0.34 21.49 -1.15
N ALA A 53 -0.90 21.98 -1.29
CA ALA A 53 -2.10 21.16 -1.10
C ALA A 53 -2.21 20.05 -2.16
N THR A 54 -1.90 20.36 -3.42
CA THR A 54 -1.88 19.39 -4.51
C THR A 54 -0.80 18.33 -4.29
N ALA A 55 0.41 18.75 -3.93
CA ALA A 55 1.52 17.85 -3.63
C ALA A 55 1.20 16.93 -2.45
N LYS A 56 0.57 17.45 -1.39
CA LYS A 56 0.10 16.65 -0.25
C LYS A 56 -0.94 15.62 -0.70
N THR A 57 -1.95 16.04 -1.48
CA THR A 57 -2.99 15.15 -2.00
C THR A 57 -2.40 14.02 -2.85
N ALA A 58 -1.45 14.35 -3.74
CA ALA A 58 -0.75 13.36 -4.55
C ALA A 58 0.08 12.40 -3.68
N LYS A 59 0.79 12.92 -2.68
CA LYS A 59 1.58 12.11 -1.74
C LYS A 59 0.69 11.16 -0.91
N ASP A 60 -0.44 11.65 -0.41
CA ASP A 60 -1.38 10.85 0.37
C ASP A 60 -2.00 9.74 -0.50
N ALA A 61 -2.33 10.03 -1.75
CA ALA A 61 -2.83 9.04 -2.71
C ALA A 61 -1.77 7.96 -3.02
N LEU A 62 -0.51 8.35 -3.26
CA LEU A 62 0.60 7.43 -3.48
C LEU A 62 0.83 6.54 -2.24
N THR A 63 0.87 7.16 -1.06
CA THR A 63 1.07 6.46 0.22
C THR A 63 -0.05 5.46 0.47
N SER A 64 -1.31 5.84 0.19
CA SER A 64 -2.47 4.95 0.34
C SER A 64 -2.43 3.77 -0.63
N ARG A 65 -2.06 4.01 -1.89
CA ARG A 65 -1.90 2.95 -2.90
C ARG A 65 -0.81 1.97 -2.48
N ASP A 66 0.38 2.48 -2.18
CA ASP A 66 1.53 1.64 -1.87
C ASP A 66 1.34 0.89 -0.54
N ARG A 67 0.66 1.52 0.45
CA ARG A 67 0.19 0.83 1.66
C ARG A 67 -0.76 -0.31 1.32
N GLY A 68 -1.71 -0.11 0.43
CA GLY A 68 -2.63 -1.16 -0.03
C GLY A 68 -1.90 -2.34 -0.67
N ASP A 69 -0.91 -2.06 -1.53
CA ASP A 69 -0.11 -3.08 -2.21
C ASP A 69 0.74 -3.90 -1.21
N VAL A 70 1.41 -3.23 -0.28
CA VAL A 70 2.21 -3.92 0.76
C VAL A 70 1.30 -4.68 1.72
N MET A 71 0.18 -4.08 2.14
CA MET A 71 -0.81 -4.75 2.99
C MET A 71 -1.34 -6.01 2.32
N GLY A 72 -1.67 -5.96 1.03
CA GLY A 72 -2.12 -7.14 0.27
C GLY A 72 -1.10 -8.27 0.30
N LYS A 73 0.20 -7.96 0.16
CA LYS A 73 1.28 -8.95 0.26
C LYS A 73 1.36 -9.57 1.65
N VAL A 74 1.32 -8.76 2.70
CA VAL A 74 1.42 -9.23 4.09
C VAL A 74 0.19 -10.03 4.49
N MET A 75 -1.01 -9.57 4.12
CA MET A 75 -2.27 -10.29 4.31
C MET A 75 -2.30 -11.61 3.53
N GLY A 76 -1.58 -11.70 2.42
CA GLY A 76 -1.34 -12.96 1.71
C GLY A 76 -0.61 -14.01 2.55
N LEU A 77 0.21 -13.58 3.51
CA LEU A 77 0.90 -14.45 4.46
C LEU A 77 0.00 -14.93 5.61
N VAL A 78 -1.16 -14.31 5.83
CA VAL A 78 -2.08 -14.66 6.93
C VAL A 78 -3.07 -15.75 6.49
N HIS A 79 -3.36 -16.71 7.37
CA HIS A 79 -4.41 -17.71 7.22
C HIS A 79 -5.76 -17.03 6.98
N ASP A 80 -6.57 -17.58 6.08
CA ASP A 80 -7.81 -16.90 5.65
C ASP A 80 -8.79 -16.67 6.83
N ASP A 81 -8.82 -17.59 7.80
CA ASP A 81 -9.62 -17.50 9.03
C ASP A 81 -9.19 -16.36 9.97
N HIS A 82 -7.96 -15.86 9.81
CA HIS A 82 -7.36 -14.81 10.62
C HIS A 82 -7.14 -13.49 9.85
N LYS A 83 -7.59 -13.40 8.60
CA LYS A 83 -7.44 -12.14 7.85
C LYS A 83 -8.26 -11.02 8.49
N TRP A 84 -9.52 -11.29 8.81
CA TRP A 84 -10.46 -10.27 9.30
C TRP A 84 -10.03 -9.59 10.61
N ASN A 85 -9.28 -10.28 11.49
CA ASN A 85 -8.80 -9.73 12.76
C ASN A 85 -7.32 -9.30 12.72
N SER A 86 -6.55 -9.70 11.71
CA SER A 86 -5.13 -9.33 11.58
C SER A 86 -4.92 -8.01 10.83
N GLU A 87 -5.88 -7.59 10.00
CA GLU A 87 -5.75 -6.39 9.17
C GLU A 87 -5.45 -5.13 9.99
N ALA A 88 -6.22 -4.88 11.06
CA ALA A 88 -6.02 -3.71 11.91
C ALA A 88 -4.65 -3.72 12.60
N MET A 89 -4.22 -4.90 13.08
CA MET A 89 -2.91 -5.07 13.71
C MET A 89 -1.79 -4.78 12.70
N LEU A 90 -1.82 -5.42 11.53
CA LEU A 90 -0.80 -5.26 10.50
C LEU A 90 -0.77 -3.84 9.93
N SER A 91 -1.93 -3.18 9.82
CA SER A 91 -2.05 -1.79 9.37
C SER A 91 -1.38 -0.83 10.34
N ASN A 92 -1.54 -1.05 11.65
CA ASN A 92 -0.86 -0.25 12.67
C ASN A 92 0.65 -0.49 12.70
N MET A 93 1.10 -1.67 12.28
CA MET A 93 2.53 -1.98 12.17
C MET A 93 3.16 -1.41 10.92
N LEU A 94 2.40 -1.30 9.82
CA LEU A 94 2.93 -0.90 8.51
C LEU A 94 3.08 0.62 8.36
N GLU A 95 4.31 1.05 8.15
CA GLU A 95 4.66 2.41 7.79
C GLU A 95 5.25 2.46 6.37
N ILE A 96 4.66 3.33 5.56
CA ILE A 96 5.10 3.63 4.20
C ILE A 96 5.67 5.04 4.18
N GLY A 97 6.86 5.18 3.63
CA GLY A 97 7.53 6.46 3.44
C GLY A 97 8.24 6.52 2.09
N TYR A 98 8.89 7.66 1.82
CA TYR A 98 9.71 7.85 0.63
C TYR A 98 11.03 8.51 1.04
N ASN A 99 12.15 8.02 0.51
CA ASN A 99 13.46 8.62 0.74
C ASN A 99 13.67 9.88 -0.13
N ASP A 100 14.83 10.53 0.00
CA ASP A 100 15.17 11.73 -0.77
C ASP A 100 15.22 11.50 -2.29
N GLN A 101 15.32 10.25 -2.73
CA GLN A 101 15.29 9.83 -4.14
C GLN A 101 13.88 9.48 -4.62
N GLN A 102 12.84 9.78 -3.82
CA GLN A 102 11.44 9.43 -4.08
C GLN A 102 11.20 7.91 -4.21
N GLN A 103 12.08 7.09 -3.65
CA GLN A 103 11.90 5.64 -3.65
C GLN A 103 11.08 5.21 -2.45
N LEU A 104 10.19 4.25 -2.67
CA LEU A 104 9.35 3.64 -1.65
C LEU A 104 10.23 3.03 -0.54
N THR A 105 9.93 3.40 0.70
CA THR A 105 10.47 2.78 1.90
C THR A 105 9.33 2.13 2.66
N THR A 106 9.52 0.88 3.06
CA THR A 106 8.56 0.12 3.85
C THR A 106 9.20 -0.16 5.19
N SER A 107 8.45 -0.02 6.28
CA SER A 107 8.91 -0.47 7.59
C SER A 107 7.75 -1.03 8.39
N PHE A 108 8.06 -2.03 9.21
CA PHE A 108 7.11 -2.64 10.15
C PHE A 108 7.56 -2.29 11.56
N LYS A 109 6.66 -1.70 12.34
CA LYS A 109 6.91 -1.34 13.74
C LYS A 109 6.12 -2.23 14.68
N HIS A 110 6.80 -2.75 15.70
CA HIS A 110 6.17 -3.46 16.81
C HIS A 110 6.64 -2.84 18.12
N ASN A 111 5.70 -2.46 19.00
CA ASN A 111 6.02 -1.82 20.29
C ASN A 111 6.92 -0.57 20.17
N GLY A 112 6.81 0.17 19.06
CA GLY A 112 7.60 1.39 18.81
C GLY A 112 8.95 1.16 18.13
N GLU A 113 9.38 -0.10 17.94
CA GLU A 113 10.65 -0.44 17.29
C GLU A 113 10.43 -0.96 15.88
N VAL A 114 11.34 -0.60 14.96
CA VAL A 114 11.33 -1.15 13.59
C VAL A 114 11.84 -2.58 13.64
N VAL A 115 10.97 -3.52 13.29
CA VAL A 115 11.26 -4.96 13.29
C VAL A 115 11.59 -5.52 11.90
N ALA A 116 11.21 -4.80 10.84
CA ALA A 116 11.52 -5.18 9.45
C ALA A 116 11.41 -3.98 8.50
N ASN A 117 12.17 -4.01 7.40
CA ASN A 117 12.17 -2.96 6.35
C ASN A 117 11.55 -3.43 5.04
N ASN A 118 11.03 -4.65 4.99
CA ASN A 118 10.34 -5.22 3.85
C ASN A 118 9.49 -6.42 4.30
N VAL A 119 8.69 -6.95 3.36
CA VAL A 119 7.75 -8.05 3.64
C VAL A 119 8.45 -9.36 4.00
N ASP A 120 9.63 -9.64 3.43
CA ASP A 120 10.35 -10.89 3.67
C ASP A 120 11.03 -10.91 5.04
N GLU A 121 11.62 -9.78 5.44
CA GLU A 121 12.10 -9.55 6.81
C GLU A 121 10.95 -9.63 7.81
N PHE A 122 9.80 -9.03 7.49
CA PHE A 122 8.61 -9.10 8.34
C PHE A 122 8.15 -10.55 8.51
N LYS A 123 8.09 -11.33 7.43
CA LYS A 123 7.73 -12.75 7.47
C LYS A 123 8.68 -13.54 8.37
N SER A 124 9.98 -13.27 8.28
CA SER A 124 11.01 -13.95 9.07
C SER A 124 10.85 -13.62 10.55
N TRP A 125 10.77 -12.33 10.89
CA TRP A 125 10.55 -11.86 12.26
C TRP A 125 9.24 -12.38 12.85
N ALA A 126 8.14 -12.27 12.11
CA ALA A 126 6.82 -12.73 12.55
C ALA A 126 6.77 -14.26 12.67
N GLY A 127 7.60 -14.99 11.93
CA GLY A 127 7.82 -16.43 12.10
C GLY A 127 8.38 -16.82 13.47
N GLU A 128 9.09 -15.90 14.15
CA GLU A 128 9.67 -16.13 15.47
C GLU A 128 8.69 -15.78 16.61
N GLN A 129 7.71 -14.91 16.34
CA GLN A 129 6.76 -14.41 17.34
C GLN A 129 5.54 -15.34 17.50
N ASP A 130 5.32 -15.88 18.70
CA ASP A 130 4.24 -16.84 18.98
C ASP A 130 2.83 -16.33 18.62
N SER A 131 2.60 -15.02 18.76
CA SER A 131 1.34 -14.37 18.36
C SER A 131 1.10 -14.44 16.85
N PHE A 132 2.16 -14.36 16.06
CA PHE A 132 2.11 -14.39 14.59
C PHE A 132 2.16 -15.81 14.04
N LYS A 133 2.85 -16.76 14.69
CA LYS A 133 2.88 -18.17 14.27
C LYS A 133 1.50 -18.78 14.08
N LYS A 134 0.56 -18.42 14.95
CA LYS A 134 -0.83 -18.92 14.92
C LYS A 134 -1.64 -18.39 13.74
N ILE A 135 -1.28 -17.23 13.21
CA ILE A 135 -2.03 -16.54 12.16
C ILE A 135 -1.34 -16.59 10.80
N LEU A 136 -0.03 -16.89 10.74
CA LEU A 136 0.74 -16.93 9.50
C LEU A 136 0.71 -18.31 8.84
N LYS A 137 0.51 -18.30 7.52
CA LYS A 137 0.63 -19.47 6.64
C LYS A 137 2.08 -19.95 6.62
N GLY A 138 2.27 -21.24 6.92
CA GLY A 138 3.55 -21.93 6.77
C GLY A 138 4.61 -21.62 7.83
N VAL A 139 4.22 -21.00 8.96
CA VAL A 139 5.10 -20.82 10.12
C VAL A 139 5.13 -22.07 11.02
N ASP A 140 4.29 -23.06 10.75
CA ASP A 140 4.40 -24.40 11.31
C ASP A 140 4.51 -25.45 10.19
N SER A 141 5.75 -25.76 9.80
CA SER A 141 6.13 -27.03 9.16
C SER A 141 7.64 -27.32 9.20
N SER A 142 8.46 -26.54 9.93
CA SER A 142 9.88 -26.85 10.16
C SER A 142 10.19 -27.30 11.59
N GLY A 143 9.17 -27.44 12.45
CA GLY A 143 9.27 -28.08 13.77
C GLY A 143 8.85 -29.55 13.79
N ALA A 144 8.41 -30.11 12.67
CA ALA A 144 8.27 -31.56 12.49
C ALA A 144 9.52 -32.04 11.77
N ASP A 145 10.40 -32.71 12.51
CA ASP A 145 11.30 -33.75 12.05
C ASP A 145 11.49 -33.76 10.52
N THR A 146 12.46 -32.99 10.01
CA THR A 146 12.99 -33.24 8.66
C THR A 146 13.79 -34.54 8.72
N THR A 147 13.10 -35.65 8.98
CA THR A 147 13.52 -36.96 8.51
C THR A 147 13.43 -36.86 7.00
N GLN A 148 14.57 -36.49 6.44
CA GLN A 148 14.87 -36.43 5.03
C GLN A 148 14.67 -37.83 4.43
N SER A 149 13.43 -38.15 4.05
CA SER A 149 13.14 -39.33 3.23
C SER A 149 13.61 -39.03 1.82
N ARG A 150 14.90 -39.27 1.60
CA ARG A 150 15.47 -39.52 0.29
C ARG A 150 14.61 -40.57 -0.43
N SER A 151 14.27 -40.23 -1.67
CA SER A 151 14.04 -41.15 -2.79
C SER A 151 12.71 -41.91 -2.81
N GLY A 152 11.96 -41.68 -3.88
CA GLY A 152 11.00 -42.67 -4.36
C GLY A 152 9.76 -42.10 -5.00
N SER A 153 9.88 -41.80 -6.29
CA SER A 153 8.76 -41.62 -7.22
C SER A 153 7.64 -42.65 -6.98
N ALA A 154 6.39 -42.19 -6.81
CA ALA A 154 5.19 -42.74 -7.46
C ALA A 154 3.93 -42.26 -6.72
N THR A 155 3.18 -41.42 -7.42
CA THR A 155 1.72 -41.35 -7.46
C THR A 155 1.02 -42.53 -6.78
N ASN A 156 0.15 -42.28 -5.80
CA ASN A 156 -1.08 -43.06 -5.68
C ASN A 156 -2.14 -42.34 -4.87
N GLY A 157 -3.21 -41.97 -5.59
CA GLY A 157 -4.45 -41.47 -5.05
C GLY A 157 -5.04 -42.44 -4.04
N ASN A 158 -5.62 -41.84 -3.00
CA ASN A 158 -6.36 -42.49 -1.93
C ASN A 158 -7.72 -42.96 -2.46
N ASP A 159 -7.73 -43.80 -3.50
CA ASP A 159 -8.97 -44.32 -4.08
C ASP A 159 -9.34 -45.67 -3.48
N THR A 160 -10.62 -45.82 -3.19
CA THR A 160 -11.23 -46.95 -2.47
C THR A 160 -10.95 -48.29 -3.16
N GLN A 161 -10.72 -48.24 -4.47
CA GLN A 161 -10.34 -49.37 -5.31
C GLN A 161 -8.99 -49.99 -4.90
N THR A 162 -8.00 -49.19 -4.51
CA THR A 162 -6.68 -49.67 -4.08
C THR A 162 -6.76 -50.43 -2.75
N LYS A 163 -7.61 -49.96 -1.83
CA LYS A 163 -7.85 -50.61 -0.54
C LYS A 163 -8.63 -51.92 -0.70
N LEU A 164 -9.58 -51.98 -1.65
CA LEU A 164 -10.30 -53.21 -1.95
C LEU A 164 -9.38 -54.26 -2.60
N ALA A 165 -8.53 -53.86 -3.54
CA ALA A 165 -7.56 -54.75 -4.18
C ALA A 165 -6.53 -55.31 -3.19
N GLN A 166 -6.10 -54.52 -2.20
CA GLN A 166 -5.24 -54.99 -1.12
C GLN A 166 -5.94 -55.99 -0.19
N ARG A 167 -7.22 -55.79 0.11
CA ARG A 167 -8.00 -56.74 0.93
C ARG A 167 -8.25 -58.06 0.22
N LEU A 168 -8.51 -58.04 -1.09
CA LEU A 168 -8.70 -59.25 -1.89
C LEU A 168 -7.39 -60.06 -1.98
N ARG A 169 -6.25 -59.39 -2.20
CA ARG A 169 -4.93 -60.06 -2.16
C ARG A 169 -4.59 -60.64 -0.79
N ALA A 170 -4.94 -59.95 0.30
CA ALA A 170 -4.70 -60.46 1.65
C ALA A 170 -5.58 -61.67 2.01
N GLN A 171 -6.66 -61.92 1.26
CA GLN A 171 -7.52 -63.09 1.40
C GLN A 171 -7.20 -64.21 0.41
N GLY A 172 -6.14 -64.05 -0.40
CA GLY A 172 -5.66 -65.10 -1.31
C GLY A 172 -6.53 -65.34 -2.55
N LEU A 173 -7.30 -64.33 -2.98
CA LEU A 173 -8.02 -64.30 -4.26
C LEU A 173 -7.25 -63.48 -5.31
#